data_AF-A0A8D0SP30-F1
#
_entry.id   AF-A0A8D0SP30-F1
#
_cell.length_a   1.000
_cell.length_b   1.000
_cell.length_c   1.000
_cell.angle_alpha   90.00
_cell.angle_beta   90.00
_cell.angle_gamma   90.00
#
_symmetry.space_group_name_H-M   'P 1'
#
loop_
_entity.id
_entity.type
_entity.pdbx_description
1 polymer ?
#
loop_
_entity_poly.entity_id
_entity_poly.type
_entity_poly.pdbx_seq_one_letter_code
_entity_poly.pdbx_strand_id
1 'polypeptide(L)' 'MAGSPNEDSEGSRITYVKGDLFACPKTDSLAHCISEDCRMGAGIAVLFKKKFGGVQELLSQRLGVVLTVCNGNMYLR' A
#
# COMPACT_ATOMS: atom_id res chain seq x y z
N MET A 1 14.52 -34.14 -32.78
CA MET A 1 14.00 -33.94 -31.41
C MET A 1 14.10 -32.47 -31.12
N ALA A 2 12.98 -31.74 -31.19
CA ALA A 2 12.94 -30.33 -30.87
C ALA A 2 12.81 -30.19 -29.35
N GLY A 3 13.78 -29.56 -28.70
CA GLY A 3 13.72 -29.26 -27.28
C GLY A 3 12.59 -28.29 -27.01
N SER A 4 11.71 -28.64 -26.07
CA SER A 4 10.69 -27.73 -25.54
C SER A 4 11.37 -26.54 -24.87
N PRO A 5 10.88 -25.30 -25.07
CA PRO A 5 11.28 -24.20 -24.22
C PRO A 5 10.74 -24.49 -22.83
N ASN A 6 11.65 -24.57 -21.84
CA ASN A 6 11.28 -24.74 -20.45
C ASN A 6 10.34 -23.61 -20.04
N GLU A 7 9.20 -24.04 -19.53
CA GLU A 7 8.10 -23.26 -18.99
C GLU A 7 8.65 -22.22 -18.02
N ASP A 8 8.36 -20.94 -18.30
CA ASP A 8 8.46 -19.88 -17.30
C ASP A 8 7.64 -20.32 -16.09
N SER A 9 8.32 -20.81 -15.05
CA SER A 9 7.72 -20.97 -13.74
C SER A 9 7.26 -19.59 -13.31
N GLU A 10 5.99 -19.27 -13.53
CA GLU A 10 5.32 -18.10 -12.99
C GLU A 10 5.31 -18.24 -11.46
N GLY A 11 6.44 -17.92 -10.85
CA GLY A 11 6.58 -17.86 -9.40
C GLY A 11 5.53 -16.90 -8.85
N SER A 12 4.99 -17.23 -7.68
CA SER A 12 4.04 -16.35 -6.99
C SER A 12 4.56 -14.92 -6.95
N ARG A 13 3.79 -13.98 -7.51
CA ARG A 13 4.09 -12.54 -7.52
C ARG A 13 3.97 -11.87 -6.13
N ILE A 14 3.73 -12.66 -5.09
CA ILE A 14 3.48 -12.23 -3.73
C ILE A 14 4.57 -12.84 -2.85
N THR A 15 5.35 -11.98 -2.21
CA THR A 15 6.33 -12.38 -1.21
C THR A 15 5.81 -12.01 0.18
N TYR A 16 5.75 -12.96 1.10
CA TYR A 16 5.37 -12.71 2.49
C TYR A 16 6.61 -12.48 3.34
N VAL A 17 6.65 -11.36 4.05
CA VAL A 17 7.75 -10.99 4.93
C VAL A 17 7.22 -10.73 6.33
N LYS A 18 7.88 -11.28 7.35
CA LYS A 18 7.56 -10.99 8.76
C LYS A 18 8.45 -9.84 9.24
N GLY A 19 7.85 -8.70 9.56
CA GLY A 19 8.59 -7.51 10.01
C GLY A 19 7.67 -6.30 10.22
N ASP A 20 8.27 -5.12 10.37
CA ASP A 20 7.55 -3.85 10.37
C ASP A 20 7.27 -3.41 8.94
N LEU A 21 5.98 -3.30 8.58
CA LEU A 21 5.53 -2.82 7.28
C LEU A 21 6.07 -1.41 6.95
N PHE A 22 6.28 -0.57 7.97
CA PHE A 22 6.78 0.80 7.77
C PHE A 22 8.31 0.91 7.77
N ALA A 23 9.04 -0.19 7.98
CA ALA A 23 10.48 -0.25 7.75
C ALA A 23 10.84 -0.57 6.28
N CYS A 24 9.81 -0.68 5.44
CA CYS A 24 9.91 -0.85 3.99
C CYS A 24 10.81 0.23 3.35
N PRO A 25 11.62 -0.10 2.34
CA PRO A 25 12.40 0.88 1.59
C PRO A 25 11.52 2.02 1.06
N LYS A 26 12.07 3.24 1.00
CA LYS A 26 11.34 4.40 0.45
C LYS A 26 11.01 4.26 -1.05
N THR A 27 11.64 3.33 -1.74
CA THR A 27 11.36 2.99 -3.15
C THR A 27 10.01 2.34 -3.32
N ASP A 28 9.49 1.74 -2.26
CA ASP A 28 8.30 0.92 -2.31
C ASP A 28 7.10 1.73 -1.81
N SER A 29 5.96 1.53 -2.46
CA SER A 29 4.72 2.20 -2.10
C SER A 29 3.89 1.30 -1.18
N LEU A 30 3.25 1.89 -0.17
CA LEU A 30 2.35 1.18 0.73
C LEU A 30 0.91 1.44 0.33
N ALA A 31 0.06 0.41 0.29
CA ALA A 31 -1.36 0.56 0.02
C ALA A 31 -2.21 -0.10 1.11
N HIS A 32 -3.29 0.54 1.51
CA HIS A 32 -4.31 -0.08 2.37
C HIS A 32 -5.70 0.51 2.15
N CYS A 33 -6.73 -0.31 2.33
CA CYS A 33 -8.11 0.17 2.25
C CYS A 33 -8.49 0.98 3.50
N ILE A 34 -9.14 2.12 3.30
CA ILE A 34 -9.74 2.95 4.34
C ILE A 34 -11.24 3.09 4.10
N SER A 35 -11.97 3.58 5.10
CA SER A 35 -13.32 4.07 4.94
C SER A 35 -13.34 5.44 4.24
N GLU A 36 -14.41 5.72 3.51
CA GLU A 36 -14.63 7.01 2.83
C GLU A 36 -14.55 8.21 3.79
N ASP A 37 -14.99 8.01 5.04
CA ASP A 37 -14.94 9.03 6.09
C ASP A 37 -13.51 9.36 6.59
N CYS A 38 -12.48 8.66 6.08
CA CYS A 38 -11.06 8.84 6.39
C CYS A 38 -10.73 8.88 7.90
N ARG A 39 -11.58 8.29 8.77
CA ARG A 39 -11.39 8.36 10.22
C ARG A 39 -10.09 7.70 10.65
N MET A 40 -9.79 6.55 10.04
CA MET A 40 -8.62 5.71 10.33
C MET A 40 -8.45 5.47 11.84
N GLY A 41 -9.54 5.08 12.51
CA GLY A 41 -9.63 5.00 13.97
C GLY A 41 -9.19 3.67 14.59
N ALA A 42 -8.91 2.63 13.80
CA ALA A 42 -8.56 1.31 14.28
C ALA A 42 -7.52 0.60 13.40
N GLY A 43 -6.89 -0.44 13.96
CA GLY A 43 -5.95 -1.31 13.25
C GLY A 43 -4.73 -0.58 12.69
N ILE A 44 -4.23 -1.06 11.54
CA ILE A 44 -3.04 -0.48 10.88
C ILE A 44 -3.28 0.97 10.42
N ALA A 45 -4.53 1.35 10.15
CA ALA A 45 -4.90 2.69 9.68
C ALA A 45 -4.50 3.78 10.69
N VAL A 46 -4.54 3.48 11.99
CA VAL A 46 -4.09 4.42 13.05
C VAL A 46 -2.60 4.73 12.90
N LEU A 47 -1.79 3.74 12.51
CA LEU A 47 -0.35 3.93 12.30
C LEU A 47 -0.07 4.75 11.04
N PHE A 48 -0.82 4.54 9.95
CA PHE A 48 -0.73 5.38 8.75
C PHE A 48 -1.05 6.84 9.07
N LYS A 49 -2.17 7.08 9.78
CA LYS A 49 -2.57 8.42 10.22
C LYS A 49 -1.52 9.08 11.11
N LYS A 50 -0.89 8.33 12.02
CA LYS A 50 0.16 8.85 12.91
C LYS A 50 1.49 9.13 12.19
N LYS A 51 1.92 8.27 11.26
CA LYS A 51 3.20 8.41 10.55
C LYS A 51 3.14 9.45 9.43
N PHE A 52 2.06 9.48 8.65
CA PHE A 52 1.96 10.28 7.43
C PHE A 52 0.99 11.46 7.55
N GLY A 53 0.11 11.49 8.56
CA GLY A 53 -0.74 12.65 8.84
C GLY A 53 -1.85 12.87 7.81
N GLY A 54 -1.88 14.04 7.16
CA GLY A 54 -2.55 14.28 5.86
C GLY A 54 -4.05 14.02 5.70
N VAL A 55 -4.81 13.71 6.76
CA VAL A 55 -6.23 13.33 6.65
C VAL A 55 -7.08 14.41 5.96
N GLN A 56 -6.81 15.69 6.22
CA GLN A 56 -7.53 16.78 5.55
C GLN A 56 -7.25 16.84 4.05
N GLU A 57 -6.02 16.53 3.64
CA GLU A 57 -5.62 16.50 2.23
C GLU A 57 -6.31 15.32 1.51
N LEU A 58 -6.43 14.17 2.17
CA LEU A 58 -7.19 13.02 1.67
C LEU A 58 -8.68 13.35 1.49
N LEU A 59 -9.30 14.00 2.48
CA LEU A 59 -10.71 14.42 2.40
C LEU A 59 -10.96 15.40 1.24
N SER A 60 -9.96 16.16 0.82
CA SER A 60 -10.05 17.09 -0.31
C SER A 60 -10.01 16.38 -1.68
N GLN A 61 -9.44 15.18 -1.77
CA GLN A 61 -9.25 14.45 -3.02
C GLN A 61 -10.54 13.77 -3.54
N ARG A 62 -11.57 13.59 -2.69
CA ARG A 62 -12.95 13.14 -3.02
C ARG A 62 -13.11 11.94 -3.97
N LEU A 63 -12.06 11.15 -4.22
CA LEU A 63 -12.06 10.05 -5.17
C LEU A 63 -11.23 8.90 -4.59
N GLY A 64 -11.90 7.83 -4.17
CA GLY A 64 -11.27 6.56 -3.79
C GLY A 64 -11.34 6.21 -2.31
N VAL A 65 -11.23 4.91 -2.03
CA VAL A 65 -11.16 4.32 -0.67
C VAL A 65 -9.81 3.63 -0.42
N VAL A 66 -8.91 3.63 -1.41
CA VAL A 66 -7.58 3.04 -1.28
C VAL A 66 -6.59 4.15 -0.94
N LEU A 67 -6.02 4.07 0.25
CA LEU A 67 -4.92 4.92 0.66
C LEU A 67 -3.62 4.36 0.07
N THR A 68 -2.92 5.17 -0.73
CA THR A 68 -1.60 4.86 -1.25
C THR A 68 -0.58 5.84 -0.67
N VAL A 69 0.55 5.34 -0.19
CA VAL A 69 1.68 6.13 0.29
C VAL A 69 2.86 5.97 -0.65
N CYS A 70 3.27 7.07 -1.27
CA CYS A 70 4.41 7.14 -2.18
C CYS A 70 5.37 8.22 -1.70
N ASN A 71 6.65 7.89 -1.47
CA ASN A 71 7.66 8.84 -1.00
C ASN A 71 7.27 9.63 0.27
N GLY A 72 6.42 9.04 1.13
CA GLY A 72 5.94 9.68 2.36
C GLY A 72 4.70 10.57 2.18
N ASN A 73 4.20 10.74 0.96
CA ASN A 73 2.97 11.46 0.67
C ASN A 73 1.80 10.48 0.50
N MET A 74 0.60 10.92 0.86
CA MET A 74 -0.60 10.10 0.81
C MET A 74 -1.56 10.53 -0.29
N TYR A 75 -2.15 9.55 -0.97
CA TYR A 75 -3.06 9.73 -2.09
C TYR A 75 -4.25 8.78 -1.95
N LEU A 76 -5.44 9.24 -2.35
CA LEU A 76 -6.57 8.35 -2.59
C LEU A 76 -6.59 7.92 -4.05
N ARG A 77 -6.85 6.63 -4.28
CA ARG A 77 -7.05 6.03 -5.59
C ARG A 77 -8.33 5.20 -5.63
#